data_AF-A0A3D6BW95-F1
#
_entry.id   AF-A0A3D6BW95-F1
#
_cell.length_a   1.000
_cell.length_b   1.000
_cell.length_c   1.000
_cell.angle_alpha   90.00
_cell.angle_beta   90.00
_cell.angle_gamma   90.00
#
_symmetry.space_group_name_H-M   'P 1'
#
loop_
_entity.id
_entity.type
_entity.pdbx_description
1 polymer ?
#
loop_
_entity_poly.entity_id
_entity_poly.type
_entity_poly.pdbx_seq_one_letter_code
_entity_poly.pdbx_strand_id
1 'polypeptide(L)' 'MNIDFTNVYHKTLIDTLEMLDMCDGLEPRSALKQCASDNGISEGEELGKFVVWAEQKLYGE' A
#
# COMPACT_ATOMS: atom_id res chain seq x y z
N MET A 1 15.32 13.53 -9.00
CA MET A 1 14.75 12.29 -9.56
C MET A 1 13.29 12.30 -9.16
N ASN A 2 12.36 12.53 -10.09
CA ASN A 2 10.91 12.46 -9.79
C ASN A 2 10.54 10.98 -9.81
N ILE A 3 10.30 10.39 -8.64
CA ILE A 3 9.75 9.04 -8.55
C ILE A 3 8.30 9.13 -9.03
N ASP A 4 7.95 8.35 -10.05
CA ASP A 4 6.54 8.19 -10.44
C ASP A 4 5.88 7.24 -9.45
N PHE A 5 5.27 7.83 -8.43
CA PHE A 5 4.58 7.10 -7.38
C PHE A 5 3.34 6.36 -7.88
N THR A 6 2.80 6.68 -9.06
CA THR A 6 1.63 5.98 -9.62
C THR A 6 1.94 4.49 -9.81
N ASN A 7 3.05 4.18 -10.47
CA ASN A 7 3.45 2.79 -10.71
C ASN A 7 3.81 2.08 -9.41
N VAL A 8 4.45 2.78 -8.48
CA VAL A 8 4.80 2.24 -7.16
C VAL A 8 3.53 1.91 -6.37
N TYR A 9 2.56 2.81 -6.31
CA TYR A 9 1.30 2.62 -5.59
C TYR A 9 0.52 1.40 -6.10
N HIS A 10 0.40 1.28 -7.43
CA HIS A 10 -0.29 0.15 -8.04
C HIS A 10 0.40 -1.18 -7.73
N LYS A 11 1.74 -1.23 -7.84
CA LYS A 11 2.51 -2.42 -7.49
C LYS A 11 2.33 -2.77 -6.00
N THR A 12 2.50 -1.79 -5.11
CA THR A 12 2.35 -1.98 -3.67
C THR A 12 0.96 -2.48 -3.29
N LEU A 13 -0.09 -1.99 -3.96
CA LEU A 13 -1.46 -2.45 -3.73
C LEU A 13 -1.65 -3.91 -4.16
N ILE A 14 -1.06 -4.33 -5.29
CA ILE A 14 -1.08 -5.74 -5.72
C ILE A 14 -0.39 -6.61 -4.67
N ASP A 15 0.81 -6.23 -4.24
CA ASP A 15 1.55 -6.95 -3.20
C ASP A 15 0.74 -7.05 -1.89
N THR A 16 0.01 -5.99 -1.54
CA THR A 16 -0.87 -5.97 -0.35
C THR A 16 -2.04 -6.95 -0.49
N LEU A 17 -2.68 -6.98 -1.66
CA LEU A 17 -3.81 -7.89 -1.92
C LEU A 17 -3.36 -9.35 -1.87
N GLU A 18 -2.19 -9.67 -2.43
CA GLU A 18 -1.59 -11.00 -2.35
C GLU A 18 -1.28 -11.37 -0.89
N MET A 19 -0.74 -10.44 -0.10
CA MET A 19 -0.47 -10.68 1.33
C MET A 19 -1.76 -10.95 2.12
N LEU A 20 -2.83 -10.21 1.87
CA LEU A 20 -4.12 -10.40 2.53
C LEU A 20 -4.79 -11.72 2.15
N ASP A 21 -4.66 -12.16 0.89
CA ASP A 21 -5.17 -13.46 0.43
C ASP A 21 -4.42 -14.63 1.09
N MET A 22 -3.10 -14.48 1.29
CA MET A 22 -2.26 -15.51 1.91
C MET A 22 -2.38 -15.56 3.44
N CYS A 23 -2.79 -14.47 4.10
CA CYS A 23 -2.80 -14.33 5.55
C CYS A 23 -4.18 -13.95 6.07
N ASP A 24 -5.01 -14.97 6.30
CA ASP A 24 -6.36 -14.78 6.84
C ASP A 24 -6.32 -14.11 8.23
N GLY A 25 -7.12 -13.05 8.39
CA GLY A 25 -7.17 -12.23 9.60
C GLY A 25 -6.06 -11.16 9.73
N LEU A 26 -5.19 -10.99 8.74
CA LEU A 26 -4.24 -9.88 8.72
C LEU A 26 -4.97 -8.54 8.60
N GLU A 27 -4.59 -7.57 9.43
CA GLU A 27 -5.17 -6.25 9.41
C GLU A 27 -4.71 -5.47 8.16
N PRO A 28 -5.63 -4.99 7.30
CA PRO A 28 -5.28 -4.40 6.01
C PRO A 28 -4.35 -3.19 6.06
N ARG A 29 -4.45 -2.30 7.06
CA ARG A 29 -3.54 -1.15 7.18
C ARG A 29 -2.12 -1.58 7.51
N SER A 30 -1.96 -2.65 8.29
CA SER A 30 -0.66 -3.24 8.63
C SER A 30 -0.02 -3.85 7.39
N ALA A 31 -0.79 -4.57 6.57
CA ALA A 31 -0.33 -5.08 5.28
C ALA A 31 0.09 -3.94 4.33
N LEU A 32 -0.74 -2.89 4.20
CA LEU A 32 -0.43 -1.71 3.38
C LEU A 32 0.88 -1.05 3.78
N LYS A 33 1.10 -0.82 5.08
CA LYS A 33 2.34 -0.20 5.58
C LYS A 33 3.57 -1.06 5.33
N GLN A 34 3.43 -2.37 5.53
CA GLN A 34 4.52 -3.31 5.28
C GLN A 34 4.91 -3.30 3.80
N CYS A 35 3.95 -3.53 2.90
CA CYS A 35 4.19 -3.53 1.46
C CYS A 35 4.71 -2.17 0.95
N ALA A 36 4.23 -1.07 1.53
CA ALA A 36 4.71 0.28 1.23
C ALA A 36 6.20 0.44 1.55
N SER A 37 6.62 0.03 2.75
CA SER A 37 8.03 0.01 3.14
C SER A 37 8.88 -0.85 2.22
N ASP A 38 8.41 -2.05 1.86
CA ASP A 38 9.12 -2.98 0.98
C ASP A 38 9.30 -2.44 -0.45
N ASN A 39 8.40 -1.55 -0.89
CA ASN A 39 8.46 -0.87 -2.18
C ASN A 39 9.09 0.55 -2.11
N GLY A 40 9.69 0.91 -0.98
CA GLY A 40 10.42 2.17 -0.81
C GLY A 40 9.56 3.39 -0.45
N ILE A 41 8.30 3.17 -0.05
CA ILE A 41 7.41 4.16 0.57
C ILE A 41 7.45 3.95 2.08
N SER A 42 8.59 4.21 2.69
CA SER A 42 8.84 3.82 4.08
C SER A 42 8.27 4.79 5.11
N GLU A 43 8.33 6.11 4.89
CA GLU A 43 7.96 7.10 5.90
C GLU A 43 7.47 8.43 5.28
N GLY A 44 6.76 9.24 6.07
CA GLY A 44 6.41 10.63 5.72
C GLY A 44 5.11 10.80 4.94
N GLU A 45 4.98 11.96 4.29
CA GLU A 45 3.76 12.40 3.60
C GLU A 45 3.30 11.39 2.53
N GLU A 46 4.25 10.77 1.84
CA GLU A 46 3.98 9.85 0.74
C GLU A 46 3.36 8.53 1.21
N LEU A 47 3.79 8.02 2.37
CA LEU A 47 3.15 6.85 2.98
C LEU A 47 1.68 7.15 3.33
N GLY A 48 1.41 8.34 3.87
CA GLY A 48 0.05 8.76 4.17
C GLY A 48 -0.83 8.83 2.91
N LYS A 49 -0.32 9.43 1.83
CA LYS A 49 -1.01 9.49 0.53
C LYS A 49 -1.28 8.10 -0.04
N PHE A 50 -0.30 7.20 0.02
CA PHE A 50 -0.47 5.82 -0.43
C PHE A 50 -1.57 5.10 0.35
N VAL A 51 -1.53 5.14 1.68
CA VAL A 51 -2.52 4.44 2.51
C VAL A 51 -3.94 4.94 2.23
N VAL A 52 -4.14 6.26 2.17
CA VAL A 52 -5.46 6.84 1.86
C VAL A 52 -5.94 6.43 0.46
N TRP A 53 -5.06 6.51 -0.55
CA TRP A 53 -5.39 6.10 -1.91
C TRP A 53 -5.72 4.60 -2.00
N ALA A 54 -5.00 3.75 -1.28
CA ALA A 54 -5.23 2.32 -1.27
C ALA A 54 -6.53 1.94 -0.55
N GLU A 55 -6.85 2.58 0.58
CA GLU A 55 -8.12 2.39 1.29
C GLU A 55 -9.32 2.75 0.41
N GLN A 56 -9.23 3.84 -0.35
CA GLN A 56 -10.22 4.21 -1.37
C GLN A 56 -10.43 3.11 -2.42
N LYS A 57 -9.35 2.41 -2.83
CA LYS A 57 -9.46 1.30 -3.79
C LYS A 57 -10.04 0.03 -3.19
N LEU A 58 -9.73 -0.26 -1.93
CA LEU A 58 -10.16 -1.48 -1.23
C LEU A 58 -11.61 -1.38 -0.75
N TYR A 59 -12.02 -0.22 -0.24
CA TYR A 59 -13.28 -0.05 0.48
C TYR A 59 -14.24 0.95 -0.17
N GLY A 60 -13.77 1.78 -1.10
CA GLY A 60 -14.59 2.78 -1.77
C GLY A 60 -14.97 3.99 -0.91
N GLU A 61 -14.26 4.23 0.20
CA GLU A 61 -14.48 5.36 1.13
C GLU A 61 -13.62 6.59 0.82
#